data_AF-A0A645IZS4-F1
#
_entry.id   AF-A0A645IZS4-F1
#
_cell.length_a   1.000
_cell.length_b   1.000
_cell.length_c   1.000
_cell.angle_alpha   90.00
_cell.angle_beta   90.00
_cell.angle_gamma   90.00
#
_symmetry.space_group_name_H-M   'P 1'
#
loop_
_entity.id
_entity.type
_entity.pdbx_description
1 polymer ?
#
loop_
_entity_poly.entity_id
_entity_poly.type
_entity_poly.pdbx_seq_one_letter_code
_entity_poly.pdbx_strand_id
1 'polypeptide(L)'
;MILLPENIIDSVTHLKKDILNGKNASLDVEETLIALAISAISNPAAQMALQKLTELNNCEMHSTHIPTPGDEAGLRKLKINVTCDPLFSSKRLFVSE
;
A
#
# COMPACT_ATOMS: atom_id res chain seq x y z
N MET A 1 -8.90 15.51 -7.65
CA MET A 1 -9.04 14.27 -8.43
C MET A 1 -8.82 13.10 -7.49
N ILE A 2 -9.81 12.25 -7.29
CA ILE A 2 -9.70 11.10 -6.38
C ILE A 2 -9.38 9.86 -7.24
N LEU A 3 -8.29 9.16 -6.92
CA LEU A 3 -7.87 7.94 -7.63
C LEU A 3 -8.33 6.66 -6.95
N LEU A 4 -8.63 6.73 -5.65
CA LEU A 4 -9.10 5.61 -4.83
C LEU A 4 -10.48 6.00 -4.28
N PRO A 5 -11.57 5.51 -4.88
CA PRO A 5 -12.92 5.73 -4.39
C PRO A 5 -13.12 5.26 -2.95
N GLU A 6 -13.88 6.03 -2.17
CA GLU A 6 -14.17 5.72 -0.75
C GLU A 6 -14.78 4.33 -0.57
N ASN A 7 -15.68 3.91 -1.46
CA ASN A 7 -16.33 2.60 -1.36
C ASN A 7 -15.34 1.42 -1.47
N ILE A 8 -14.23 1.57 -2.21
CA ILE A 8 -13.19 0.53 -2.29
C ILE A 8 -12.41 0.51 -0.97
N ILE A 9 -12.01 1.67 -0.47
CA ILE A 9 -11.29 1.82 0.80
C ILE A 9 -12.12 1.23 1.94
N ASP A 10 -13.38 1.64 2.07
CA ASP A 10 -14.31 1.16 3.09
C ASP A 10 -14.52 -0.36 3.03
N SER A 11 -14.63 -0.92 1.82
CA SER A 11 -14.79 -2.37 1.63
C SER A 11 -13.56 -3.14 2.13
N VAL A 12 -12.35 -2.68 1.80
CA VAL A 12 -11.11 -3.30 2.25
C VAL A 12 -10.94 -3.12 3.76
N THR A 13 -11.21 -1.93 4.29
CA THR A 13 -11.15 -1.65 5.73
C THR A 13 -12.13 -2.51 6.52
N HIS A 14 -13.38 -2.67 6.06
CA HIS A 14 -14.37 -3.56 6.66
C HIS A 14 -13.91 -5.02 6.64
N LEU A 15 -13.35 -5.48 5.51
CA LEU A 15 -12.77 -6.82 5.43
C LEU A 15 -11.67 -7.02 6.47
N LYS A 16 -10.67 -6.13 6.54
CA LYS A 16 -9.55 -6.26 7.47
C LYS A 16 -10.01 -6.22 8.92
N LYS A 17 -10.84 -5.25 9.27
CA LYS A 17 -11.19 -4.96 10.66
C LYS A 17 -12.31 -5.85 11.19
N ASP A 18 -13.42 -5.89 10.47
CA ASP A 18 -14.67 -6.44 11.00
C ASP A 18 -14.83 -7.94 10.65
N ILE A 19 -14.30 -8.38 9.50
CA ILE A 19 -14.36 -9.77 9.06
C ILE A 19 -13.13 -10.56 9.53
N LEU A 20 -11.94 -10.05 9.25
CA LEU A 20 -10.67 -10.74 9.55
C LEU A 20 -10.15 -10.45 10.96
N ASN A 21 -10.80 -9.56 11.72
CA ASN A 21 -10.40 -9.16 13.07
C ASN A 21 -8.96 -8.60 13.14
N GLY A 22 -8.49 -8.02 12.04
CA GLY A 22 -7.21 -7.35 11.93
C GLY A 22 -7.17 -6.09 12.79
N LYS A 23 -5.99 -5.78 13.32
CA LYS A 23 -5.80 -4.62 14.22
C LYS A 23 -5.69 -3.30 13.47
N ASN A 24 -5.34 -3.34 12.20
CA ASN A 24 -5.04 -2.18 11.38
C ASN A 24 -6.09 -2.00 10.28
N ALA A 25 -6.74 -0.84 10.29
CA ALA A 25 -7.70 -0.43 9.27
C ALA A 25 -7.05 0.24 8.04
N SER A 26 -5.75 0.53 8.11
CA SER A 26 -5.01 1.18 7.02
C SER A 26 -4.66 0.18 5.93
N LEU A 27 -4.70 0.67 4.69
CA LEU A 27 -4.16 -0.02 3.53
C LEU A 27 -2.64 0.04 3.57
N ASP A 28 -1.98 -1.08 3.32
CA ASP A 28 -0.55 -1.11 3.00
C ASP A 28 -0.31 -0.83 1.51
N VAL A 29 0.96 -0.75 1.10
CA VAL A 29 1.32 -0.49 -0.31
C VAL A 29 0.76 -1.56 -1.25
N GLU A 30 0.80 -2.84 -0.88
CA GLU A 30 0.29 -3.91 -1.75
C GLU A 30 -1.22 -3.80 -1.97
N GLU A 31 -1.98 -3.62 -0.89
CA GLU A 31 -3.43 -3.46 -0.95
C GLU A 31 -3.82 -2.18 -1.71
N THR A 32 -3.04 -1.10 -1.53
CA THR A 32 -3.24 0.16 -2.25
C THR A 32 -3.05 -0.03 -3.77
N LEU A 33 -2.06 -0.82 -4.18
CA LEU A 33 -1.83 -1.13 -5.60
C LEU A 33 -2.99 -1.95 -6.18
N ILE A 34 -3.54 -2.91 -5.42
CA ILE A 34 -4.71 -3.68 -5.82
C ILE A 34 -5.94 -2.76 -5.95
N ALA A 35 -6.19 -1.90 -4.96
CA ALA A 35 -7.29 -0.95 -4.98
C ALA A 35 -7.18 0.03 -6.16
N LEU A 36 -5.97 0.50 -6.48
CA LEU A 36 -5.71 1.35 -7.63
C LEU A 36 -6.03 0.63 -8.95
N ALA A 37 -5.65 -0.65 -9.06
CA ALA A 37 -5.94 -1.47 -10.23
C ALA A 37 -7.45 -1.69 -10.44
N ILE A 38 -8.20 -1.90 -9.36
CA ILE A 38 -9.67 -1.98 -9.43
C ILE A 38 -10.26 -0.63 -9.84
N SER A 39 -9.78 0.48 -9.27
CA SER A 39 -10.27 1.81 -9.65
C SER A 39 -9.98 2.15 -11.11
N ALA A 40 -8.89 1.63 -11.69
CA ALA A 40 -8.51 1.91 -13.06
C ALA A 40 -9.54 1.40 -14.10
N ILE A 41 -10.39 0.44 -13.74
CA ILE A 41 -11.48 -0.07 -14.58
C ILE A 41 -12.47 1.03 -14.96
N SER A 42 -12.77 1.94 -14.03
CA SER A 42 -13.79 2.98 -14.20
C SER A 42 -13.25 4.41 -14.10
N ASN A 43 -11.97 4.59 -13.77
CA ASN A 43 -11.33 5.88 -13.59
C ASN A 43 -10.09 6.03 -14.50
N PRO A 44 -10.19 6.80 -15.61
CA PRO A 44 -9.07 7.05 -16.52
C PRO A 44 -7.83 7.62 -15.82
N ALA A 45 -8.02 8.37 -14.73
CA ALA A 45 -6.93 8.91 -13.93
C ALA A 45 -6.13 7.82 -13.21
N ALA A 46 -6.84 6.86 -12.62
CA ALA A 46 -6.23 5.72 -11.94
C ALA A 46 -5.51 4.82 -12.95
N GLN A 47 -6.07 4.66 -14.15
CA GLN A 47 -5.40 3.96 -15.26
C GLN A 47 -4.08 4.64 -15.66
N MET A 48 -4.08 5.98 -15.80
CA MET A 48 -2.84 6.72 -16.08
C MET A 48 -1.82 6.56 -14.96
N ALA A 49 -2.24 6.64 -13.69
CA ALA A 49 -1.35 6.41 -12.55
C ALA A 49 -0.74 5.01 -12.56
N LEU A 50 -1.54 3.99 -12.88
CA LEU A 50 -1.10 2.59 -12.94
C LEU A 50 -0.03 2.37 -14.03
N GLN A 51 -0.18 3.02 -15.20
CA GLN A 51 0.82 2.98 -16.27
C GLN A 51 2.15 3.60 -15.83
N LYS A 52 2.09 4.65 -15.00
CA LYS A 52 3.27 5.37 -14.49
C LYS A 52 4.03 4.62 -13.41
N LEU A 53 3.45 3.59 -12.78
CA LEU A 53 4.15 2.79 -11.77
C LEU A 53 5.44 2.14 -12.29
N THR A 54 5.52 1.87 -13.60
CA THR A 54 6.73 1.30 -14.21
C THR A 54 7.94 2.24 -14.15
N GLU A 55 7.70 3.54 -14.03
CA GLU A 55 8.74 4.57 -13.90
C GLU A 55 9.39 4.57 -12.52
N LEU A 56 8.82 3.87 -11.52
CA LEU A 56 9.38 3.75 -10.18
C LEU A 56 10.49 2.69 -10.06
N ASN A 57 10.69 1.89 -11.11
CA ASN A 57 11.68 0.83 -11.12
C ASN A 57 13.10 1.40 -10.99
N ASN A 58 13.86 0.91 -10.01
CA ASN A 58 15.18 1.41 -9.60
C ASN A 58 15.17 2.86 -9.08
N CYS A 59 14.01 3.42 -8.73
CA CYS A 59 13.99 4.67 -7.97
C CYS A 59 14.42 4.42 -6.52
N GLU A 60 14.99 5.46 -5.91
CA GLU A 60 15.41 5.45 -4.51
C GLU A 60 14.30 5.99 -3.62
N MET A 61 14.02 5.29 -2.52
CA MET A 61 13.07 5.71 -1.49
C MET A 61 13.71 5.56 -0.11
N HIS A 62 13.44 6.53 0.77
CA HIS A 62 13.80 6.44 2.18
C HIS A 62 12.55 6.43 3.06
N SER A 63 12.56 5.59 4.09
CA SER A 63 11.52 5.53 5.11
C SER A 63 12.10 5.85 6.49
N THR A 64 11.37 6.63 7.29
CA THR A 64 11.76 6.96 8.68
C THR A 64 11.64 5.78 9.64
N HIS A 65 11.13 4.63 9.17
CA HIS A 65 10.93 3.41 9.93
C HIS A 65 11.07 2.18 9.02
N ILE A 66 11.35 1.02 9.62
CA ILE A 66 11.32 -0.28 8.96
C ILE A 66 9.89 -0.52 8.44
N PRO A 67 9.70 -0.71 7.11
CA PRO A 67 8.40 -0.98 6.52
C PRO A 67 7.72 -2.21 7.13
N THR A 68 6.38 -2.21 7.14
CA THR A 68 5.65 -3.43 7.50
C THR A 68 5.79 -4.49 6.41
N PRO A 69 5.54 -5.79 6.69
CA PRO A 69 5.61 -6.83 5.67
C PRO A 69 4.74 -6.55 4.43
N GLY A 70 3.52 -6.04 4.59
CA GLY A 70 2.64 -5.63 3.48
C GLY A 70 3.22 -4.49 2.65
N ASP A 71 3.77 -3.45 3.29
CA ASP A 71 4.42 -2.35 2.59
C ASP A 71 5.68 -2.82 1.84
N GLU A 72 6.50 -3.64 2.49
CA GLU A 72 7.72 -4.21 1.91
C GLU A 72 7.40 -5.08 0.68
N ALA A 73 6.34 -5.88 0.75
CA ALA A 73 5.89 -6.71 -0.37
C ALA A 73 5.47 -5.84 -1.57
N GLY A 74 4.71 -4.77 -1.34
CA GLY A 74 4.32 -3.80 -2.38
C GLY A 74 5.52 -3.08 -2.99
N LEU A 75 6.40 -2.53 -2.16
CA LEU A 75 7.60 -1.81 -2.60
C LEU A 75 8.56 -2.71 -3.39
N ARG A 76 8.73 -3.97 -2.97
CA ARG A 76 9.53 -4.98 -3.70
C ARG A 76 8.97 -5.27 -5.08
N LYS A 77 7.64 -5.39 -5.22
CA LYS A 77 6.97 -5.60 -6.52
C LYS A 77 7.18 -4.41 -7.46
N LEU A 78 7.24 -3.19 -6.92
CA LEU A 78 7.57 -1.96 -7.67
C LEU A 78 9.05 -1.84 -8.04
N LYS A 79 9.93 -2.71 -7.50
CA LYS A 79 11.39 -2.68 -7.71
C LYS A 79 12.03 -1.35 -7.30
N ILE A 80 11.54 -0.77 -6.21
CA ILE A 80 12.11 0.43 -5.61
C ILE A 80 13.29 0.02 -4.72
N ASN A 81 14.38 0.78 -4.78
CA ASN A 81 15.51 0.65 -3.86
C ASN A 81 15.17 1.38 -2.56
N VAL A 82 14.91 0.61 -1.49
CA VAL A 82 14.43 1.16 -0.22
C VAL A 82 15.53 1.17 0.83
N THR A 83 15.73 2.32 1.47
CA THR A 83 16.49 2.46 2.72
C THR A 83 15.54 2.85 3.85
N CYS A 84 15.91 2.53 5.10
CA CYS A 84 15.13 2.96 6.25
C CYS A 84 15.98 3.25 7.48
N ASP A 85 15.47 4.12 8.35
CA ASP A 85 15.98 4.28 9.71
C ASP A 85 15.69 3.00 10.53
N PRO A 86 16.56 2.63 11.49
CA PRO A 86 16.44 1.39 12.27
C PRO A 86 15.40 1.51 13.39
N LEU A 87 14.19 1.97 13.06
CA LEU A 87 13.07 2.19 13.97
C LEU A 87 11.87 1.34 13.54
N PHE A 88 11.22 0.65 14.47
CA PHE A 88 10.00 -0.11 14.15
C PHE A 88 8.82 0.84 13.88
N SER A 89 7.96 0.47 12.93
CA SER A 89 6.74 1.21 12.58
C SER A 89 5.70 1.25 13.71
N SER A 90 5.87 0.44 14.76
CA SER A 90 5.03 0.47 15.95
C SER A 90 5.81 0.13 17.22
N LYS A 91 5.19 0.30 18.38
CA LYS A 91 5.73 -0.14 19.69
C LYS A 91 5.84 -1.67 19.82
N ARG A 92 5.38 -2.43 18.83
CA ARG A 92 5.44 -3.89 18.79
C ARG A 92 6.50 -4.33 17.79
N LEU A 93 7.35 -5.27 18.20
CA LEU A 93 8.34 -5.92 17.35
C LEU A 93 7.70 -6.69 16.18
N PHE A 94 6.52 -7.27 16.41
CA PHE A 94 5.73 -7.96 15.38
C PHE A 94 4.38 -7.26 15.22
N VAL A 95 4.13 -6.75 14.03
CA VAL A 95 2.78 -6.37 13.61
C VAL A 95 2.13 -7.65 13.10
N SER A 96 1.23 -8.23 13.90
CA SER A 96 0.33 -9.27 13.42
C SER A 96 -0.68 -8.59 12.49
N GLU A 97 -0.70 -8.99 11.22
CA GLU A 97 -1.83 -8.68 10.32
C GLU A 97 -3.12 -9.30 10.88
#